data_AF-A0A3B9YUG4-F1
#
_entry.id   AF-A0A3B9YUG4-F1
#
_cell.length_a   1.000
_cell.length_b   1.000
_cell.length_c   1.000
_cell.angle_alpha   90.00
_cell.angle_beta   90.00
_cell.angle_gamma   90.00
#
_symmetry.space_group_name_H-M   'P 1'
#
loop_
_entity.id
_entity.type
_entity.pdbx_description
1 polymer ?
#
loop_
_entity_poly.entity_id
_entity_poly.type
_entity_poly.pdbx_seq_one_letter_code
_entity_poly.pdbx_strand_id
1 'polypeptide(L)' 'MRPSGRNPQELRTVTLETGVNAHAEGSCLIKFGRTHVLCTATLETGVPPFLKGSGKGWVTAEYGMLPRSTHERSRR' A
#
# COMPACT_ATOMS: atom_id res chain seq x y z
N MET A 1 2.91 -21.92 20.92
CA MET A 1 3.09 -22.18 19.46
C MET A 1 2.16 -21.23 18.70
N ARG A 2 2.62 -20.57 17.61
CA ARG A 2 1.78 -19.64 16.84
C ARG A 2 0.71 -20.43 16.06
N PRO A 3 -0.53 -19.93 15.90
CA PRO A 3 -1.57 -20.61 15.11
C PRO A 3 -1.15 -20.89 13.66
N SER A 4 -0.23 -20.09 13.11
CA SER A 4 0.32 -20.29 11.77
C SER A 4 1.44 -21.33 11.69
N GLY A 5 1.82 -22.00 12.78
CA GLY A 5 2.94 -22.96 12.83
C GLY A 5 4.35 -22.33 12.77
N ARG A 6 4.47 -21.09 12.29
CA ARG A 6 5.73 -20.34 12.15
C ARG A 6 6.49 -20.14 13.47
N ASN A 7 7.81 -19.98 13.36
CA ASN A 7 8.67 -19.59 14.47
C ASN A 7 8.35 -18.16 14.97
N PRO A 8 8.71 -17.82 16.22
CA PRO A 8 8.48 -16.48 16.77
C PRO A 8 9.11 -15.35 15.94
N GLN A 9 10.30 -15.60 15.37
CA GLN A 9 11.09 -14.64 14.60
C GLN A 9 10.84 -14.72 13.09
N GLU A 10 10.00 -15.65 12.65
CA GLU A 10 9.72 -15.86 11.23
C GLU A 10 8.60 -14.94 10.74
N LEU A 11 8.84 -14.24 9.63
CA LEU A 11 7.85 -13.41 8.94
C LEU A 11 6.82 -14.27 8.20
N ARG A 12 5.75 -13.64 7.69
CA ARG A 12 4.83 -14.34 6.77
C ARG A 12 5.48 -14.38 5.39
N THR A 13 5.05 -15.28 4.52
CA THR A 13 5.44 -15.24 3.10
C THR A 13 5.12 -13.88 2.51
N VAL A 14 6.13 -13.28 1.85
CA VAL A 14 6.05 -11.97 1.23
C VAL A 14 6.09 -12.14 -0.28
N THR A 15 5.17 -11.51 -0.99
CA THR A 15 5.25 -11.39 -2.46
C THR A 15 5.02 -9.94 -2.86
N LEU A 16 5.79 -9.47 -3.83
CA LEU A 16 5.62 -8.18 -4.47
C LEU A 16 5.40 -8.42 -5.97
N GLU A 17 4.24 -8.02 -6.46
CA GLU A 17 3.89 -8.10 -7.87
C GLU A 17 3.76 -6.68 -8.41
N THR A 18 4.73 -6.25 -9.21
CA THR A 18 4.80 -4.89 -9.76
C THR A 18 4.06 -4.78 -11.08
N GLY A 19 3.57 -3.58 -11.43
CA GLY A 19 2.91 -3.33 -12.72
C GLY A 19 1.48 -3.87 -12.82
N VAL A 20 0.80 -4.04 -11.67
CA VAL A 20 -0.55 -4.61 -11.57
C VAL A 20 -1.67 -3.66 -11.98
N ASN A 21 -1.39 -2.36 -12.06
CA ASN A 21 -2.32 -1.34 -12.54
C ASN A 21 -1.70 -0.64 -13.75
N ALA A 22 -2.37 -0.75 -14.90
CA ALA A 22 -1.90 -0.22 -16.18
C ALA A 22 -1.96 1.32 -16.29
N HIS A 23 -2.71 1.99 -15.41
CA HIS A 23 -2.91 3.43 -15.46
C HIS A 23 -2.02 4.21 -14.50
N ALA A 24 -1.57 3.58 -13.42
CA ALA A 24 -0.67 4.22 -12.47
C ALA A 24 0.77 4.17 -12.98
N GLU A 25 1.52 5.25 -12.83
CA GLU A 25 2.94 5.31 -13.21
C GLU A 25 3.77 4.28 -12.43
N GLY A 26 3.39 4.00 -11.18
CA GLY A 26 3.91 2.90 -10.39
C GLY A 26 2.80 2.13 -9.70
N SER A 27 2.86 0.79 -9.71
CA SER A 27 1.90 -0.03 -8.99
C SER A 27 2.50 -1.33 -8.48
N CYS A 28 2.01 -1.79 -7.33
CA CYS A 28 2.41 -3.05 -6.72
C CYS A 28 1.27 -3.67 -5.90
N LEU A 29 1.02 -4.96 -6.09
CA LEU A 29 0.22 -5.76 -5.18
C LEU A 29 1.15 -6.48 -4.20
N ILE A 30 1.24 -5.96 -2.98
CA ILE A 30 2.04 -6.56 -1.92
C ILE A 30 1.18 -7.52 -1.08
N LYS A 31 1.73 -8.70 -0.77
CA LYS A 31 1.05 -9.71 0.06
C LYS A 31 1.95 -10.15 1.21
N PHE A 32 1.42 -10.09 2.42
CA PHE A 32 2.00 -10.67 3.64
C PHE A 32 1.09 -11.80 4.12
N GLY A 33 1.27 -13.00 3.57
CA GLY A 33 0.31 -14.10 3.72
C GLY A 33 -1.08 -13.68 3.22
N ARG A 34 -2.06 -13.57 4.14
CA ARG A 34 -3.44 -13.18 3.84
C ARG A 34 -3.70 -11.68 3.81
N THR A 35 -2.72 -10.86 4.20
CA THR A 35 -2.84 -9.39 4.14
C THR A 35 -2.39 -8.93 2.75
N HIS A 36 -3.30 -8.40 1.95
CA HIS A 36 -3.01 -7.92 0.60
C HIS A 36 -3.28 -6.42 0.54
N VAL A 37 -2.36 -5.67 -0.08
CA VAL A 37 -2.49 -4.22 -0.26
C VAL A 37 -2.13 -3.88 -1.69
N LEU A 38 -3.02 -3.16 -2.37
CA LEU A 38 -2.72 -2.55 -3.66
C LEU A 38 -2.14 -1.16 -3.40
N CYS A 39 -0.88 -0.97 -3.78
CA CYS A 39 -0.21 0.32 -3.73
C CYS A 39 -0.11 0.89 -5.14
N THR A 40 -0.52 2.14 -5.31
CA THR A 40 -0.36 2.90 -6.55
C THR A 40 0.41 4.19 -6.25
N ALA A 41 1.29 4.59 -7.15
CA ALA A 41 1.98 5.86 -7.13
C ALA A 41 1.56 6.64 -8.37
N THR A 42 1.21 7.90 -8.16
CA THR A 42 0.83 8.83 -9.23
C THR A 42 1.69 10.08 -9.13
N LEU A 43 2.16 10.54 -10.29
CA LEU A 43 2.94 11.76 -10.38
C LEU A 43 2.01 12.94 -10.68
N GLU A 44 2.03 13.95 -9.82
CA GLU A 44 1.30 15.19 -10.05
C GLU A 44 2.29 16.35 -10.26
N THR A 45 2.01 17.21 -11.23
CA THR A 45 2.80 18.42 -11.45
C THR A 45 2.44 19.48 -10.42
N GLY A 46 3.34 19.69 -9.47
CA GLY A 46 3.20 20.75 -8.47
C GLY A 46 3.57 20.28 -7.08
N VAL A 47 3.48 21.19 -6.13
CA VAL A 47 3.68 20.92 -4.71
C VAL A 47 2.63 21.68 -3.91
N PRO A 48 2.31 21.23 -2.67
CA PRO A 48 1.44 21.98 -1.78
C PRO A 48 1.88 23.45 -1.60
N PRO A 49 0.95 24.38 -1.30
CA PRO A 49 1.24 25.81 -1.23
C PRO A 49 2.42 26.18 -0.31
N PHE A 50 2.59 25.46 0.80
CA PHE A 50 3.66 25.70 1.77
C PHE A 50 5.07 25.30 1.28
N LEU A 51 5.18 24.61 0.13
CA LEU A 51 6.45 24.24 -0.50
C LEU A 51 6.75 25.02 -1.80
N LYS A 52 5.87 25.92 -2.22
CA LYS A 52 6.08 26.73 -3.43
C LYS A 52 7.37 27.55 -3.31
N GLY A 53 8.21 27.52 -4.35
CA GLY A 53 9.48 28.23 -4.39
C GLY A 53 10.63 27.59 -3.60
N SER A 54 10.40 26.47 -2.90
CA SER A 54 11.44 25.82 -2.08
C SER A 54 12.43 24.94 -2.87
N GLY A 55 12.10 24.61 -4.13
CA GLY A 55 12.87 23.66 -4.95
C GLY A 55 12.78 22.20 -4.49
N LYS A 56 11.93 21.88 -3.51
CA LYS A 56 11.73 20.52 -2.97
C LYS A 56 10.49 19.85 -3.58
N GLY A 57 10.54 18.52 -3.71
CA GLY A 57 9.38 17.70 -4.02
C GLY A 57 8.52 17.37 -2.79
N TRP A 58 7.37 16.72 -3.03
CA TRP A 58 6.45 16.30 -1.98
C TRP A 58 5.90 14.90 -2.26
N VAL A 59 5.69 14.12 -1.20
CA VAL A 59 5.01 12.81 -1.27
C VAL A 59 3.94 12.79 -0.19
N THR A 60 2.73 12.40 -0.56
CA THR A 60 1.62 12.14 0.34
C THR A 60 1.05 10.75 0.05
N ALA A 61 0.23 10.23 0.96
CA ALA A 61 -0.40 8.94 0.80
C ALA A 61 -1.85 8.98 1.26
N GLU A 62 -2.68 8.24 0.53
CA GLU A 62 -4.05 7.94 0.93
C GLU A 62 -4.14 6.46 1.31
N TYR A 63 -5.05 6.15 2.23
CA TYR A 63 -5.30 4.78 2.67
C TYR A 63 -6.80 4.51 2.74
N GLY A 64 -7.22 3.42 2.11
CA GLY A 64 -8.59 2.95 2.15
C GLY A 64 -8.67 1.44 2.33
N MET A 65 -9.53 0.99 3.24
CA MET A 65 -9.87 -0.43 3.35
C MET A 65 -11.17 -0.71 2.61
N LEU A 66 -11.14 -1.69 1.69
CA LEU A 66 -12.37 -2.17 1.07
C LEU A 66 -13.29 -2.76 2.16
N PRO A 67 -14.62 -2.62 2.06
CA PRO A 67 -15.55 -3.01 3.12
C PRO A 67 -15.44 -4.47 3.59
N ARG A 68 -14.90 -5.38 2.78
CA ARG A 68 -14.70 -6.81 3.11
C ARG A 68 -13.23 -7.21 3.17
N SER A 69 -12.36 -6.30 3.59
CA SER A 69 -10.93 -6.58 3.80
C SER A 69 -10.66 -7.33 5.12
N THR A 70 -11.60 -7.31 6.05
CA THR A 70 -11.55 -8.00 7.35
C THR A 70 -12.65 -9.06 7.46
N HIS A 71 -12.70 -9.78 8.58
CA HIS A 71 -13.68 -10.86 8.80
C HIS A 71 -15.14 -10.34 8.77
N GLU A 72 -15.36 -9.14 9.30
CA GLU A 72 -16.65 -8.46 9.30
C GLU A 72 -16.66 -7.31 8.29
N ARG A 73 -17.84 -6.91 7.83
CA ARG A 73 -17.95 -5.81 6.87
C ARG A 73 -17.76 -4.48 7.58
N SER A 74 -16.76 -3.69 7.18
CA SER A 74 -16.60 -2.30 7.65
C SER A 74 -17.56 -1.36 6.93
N ARG A 75 -18.09 -0.38 7.65
CA ARG A 75 -18.72 0.81 7.06
C ARG A 75 -17.61 1.69 6.48
N ARG A 76 -17.86 2.31 5.32
CA ARG A 76 -16.96 3.30 4.72
C ARG A 76 -17.13 4.65 5.40
#